data_AF-A0A022RWR5-F1
#
_entry.id   AF-A0A022RWR5-F1
#
_cell.length_a   1.000
_cell.length_b   1.000
_cell.length_c   1.000
_cell.angle_alpha   90.00
_cell.angle_beta   90.00
_cell.angle_gamma   90.00
#
_symmetry.space_group_name_H-M   'P 1'
#
loop_
_entity.id
_entity.type
_entity.pdbx_description
1 polymer ?
#
loop_
_entity_poly.entity_id
_entity_poly.type
_entity_poly.pdbx_seq_one_letter_code
_entity_poly.pdbx_strand_id
1 'polypeptide(L)'
;MASSSSSSTCNKSFCDDYLLLKPEEASFSELVKMLLSSDVGKRNFVDCPEGIREPFGRRWIMIVSVLVQKFLSATAKPMAAVGSAFEHWINLLSENGGFFRLILKSIKGEVVHRDTASADFLSFIGNIDKRMDLDPKISREDGRYYAALSVMASKLSYENHNHIKSTVEDNWK
;
A
#
# COMPACT_ATOMS: atom_id res chain seq x y z
N MET A 1 -4.89 -43.30 -12.75
CA MET A 1 -4.23 -42.48 -13.79
C MET A 1 -3.97 -41.11 -13.18
N ALA A 2 -2.72 -40.84 -12.81
CA ALA A 2 -2.32 -39.57 -12.21
C ALA A 2 -2.02 -38.57 -13.34
N SER A 3 -2.78 -37.48 -13.38
CA SER A 3 -2.63 -36.39 -14.32
C SER A 3 -1.39 -35.57 -13.94
N SER A 4 -0.28 -35.76 -14.65
CA SER A 4 0.91 -34.92 -14.51
C SER A 4 0.66 -33.57 -15.16
N SER A 5 0.49 -32.53 -14.34
CA SER A 5 0.49 -31.13 -14.76
C SER A 5 1.90 -30.75 -15.26
N SER A 6 2.07 -30.72 -16.58
CA SER A 6 3.26 -30.18 -17.22
C SER A 6 3.31 -28.67 -16.97
N SER A 7 4.15 -28.23 -16.04
CA SER A 7 4.50 -26.81 -15.92
C SER A 7 5.10 -26.35 -17.26
N SER A 8 4.42 -25.44 -17.95
CA SER A 8 4.95 -24.81 -19.16
C SER A 8 6.28 -24.14 -18.84
N THR A 9 7.36 -24.72 -19.31
CA THR A 9 8.70 -24.14 -19.24
C THR A 9 8.71 -22.89 -20.12
N CYS A 10 8.70 -21.72 -19.48
CA CYS A 10 8.74 -20.44 -20.18
C CYS A 10 10.04 -20.38 -21.01
N ASN A 11 9.90 -20.30 -22.33
CA ASN A 11 11.04 -20.24 -23.24
C ASN A 11 11.71 -18.86 -23.13
N LYS A 12 12.83 -18.78 -22.39
CA LYS A 12 13.61 -17.56 -22.17
C LYS A 12 14.55 -17.18 -23.32
N SER A 13 14.50 -17.89 -24.46
CA SER A 13 15.40 -17.67 -25.62
C SER A 13 15.29 -16.31 -26.31
N PHE A 14 14.37 -15.45 -25.89
CA PHE A 14 14.22 -14.11 -26.49
C PHE A 14 15.18 -13.06 -25.88
N CYS A 15 15.79 -13.33 -24.72
CA CYS A 15 16.69 -12.39 -24.06
C CYS A 15 17.88 -13.15 -23.49
N ASP A 16 19.05 -12.99 -24.12
CA ASP A 16 20.31 -13.57 -23.65
C ASP A 16 20.99 -12.68 -22.58
N ASP A 17 20.52 -11.44 -22.39
CA ASP A 17 21.05 -10.48 -21.40
C ASP A 17 19.93 -10.05 -20.43
N TYR A 18 19.70 -10.83 -19.37
CA TYR A 18 18.76 -10.47 -18.31
C TYR A 18 19.35 -10.72 -16.92
N LEU A 19 18.84 -9.97 -15.95
CA LEU A 19 19.18 -10.09 -14.53
C LEU A 19 17.89 -9.97 -13.72
N LEU A 20 17.42 -11.08 -13.17
CA LEU A 20 16.21 -11.11 -12.34
C LEU A 20 16.57 -11.42 -10.88
N LEU A 21 16.22 -10.48 -10.00
CA LEU A 21 16.46 -10.59 -8.56
C LEU A 21 15.22 -11.15 -7.86
N LYS A 22 15.41 -12.20 -7.07
CA LYS A 22 14.37 -12.80 -6.23
C LYS A 22 14.67 -12.52 -4.74
N PRO A 23 14.27 -11.36 -4.21
CA PRO A 23 14.61 -10.96 -2.84
C PRO A 23 14.05 -11.90 -1.76
N GLU A 24 12.99 -12.66 -2.07
CA GLU A 24 12.38 -13.64 -1.16
C GLU A 24 13.32 -14.81 -0.87
N GLU A 25 14.03 -15.29 -1.89
CA GLU A 25 14.96 -16.43 -1.81
C GLU A 25 16.35 -16.01 -1.29
N ALA A 26 16.65 -14.70 -1.23
CA ALA A 26 17.95 -14.19 -0.81
C ALA A 26 18.21 -14.36 0.70
N SER A 27 19.26 -15.08 1.07
CA SER A 27 19.75 -15.09 2.46
C SER A 27 20.71 -13.91 2.72
N PHE A 28 20.73 -13.38 3.95
CA PHE A 28 21.71 -12.36 4.36
C PHE A 28 23.16 -12.86 4.16
N SER A 29 23.40 -14.14 4.44
CA SER A 29 24.71 -14.78 4.22
C SER A 29 25.12 -14.80 2.74
N GLU A 30 24.15 -14.95 1.83
CA GLU A 30 24.40 -14.91 0.39
C GLU A 30 24.70 -13.48 -0.07
N LEU A 31 24.04 -12.47 0.47
CA LEU A 31 24.36 -11.06 0.18
C LEU A 31 25.80 -10.71 0.61
N VAL A 32 26.24 -11.16 1.79
CA VAL A 32 27.64 -10.98 2.24
C VAL A 32 28.61 -11.72 1.32
N LYS A 33 28.28 -12.97 0.94
CA LYS A 33 29.06 -13.71 -0.07
C LYS A 33 29.07 -13.00 -1.43
N MET A 34 28.09 -12.16 -1.76
CA MET A 34 28.03 -11.36 -3.01
C MET A 34 28.98 -10.20 -3.01
N LEU A 35 29.16 -9.64 -1.84
CA LEU A 35 30.12 -8.58 -1.64
C LEU A 35 31.56 -9.10 -1.75
N LEU A 36 31.80 -10.32 -1.25
CA LEU A 36 33.14 -10.93 -1.19
C LEU A 36 33.53 -11.73 -2.44
N SER A 37 32.57 -12.27 -3.20
CA SER A 37 32.82 -13.09 -4.39
C SER A 37 32.32 -12.46 -5.67
N SER A 38 33.07 -12.66 -6.75
CA SER A 38 32.76 -12.14 -8.09
C SER A 38 31.76 -12.93 -8.90
N ASP A 39 31.34 -14.06 -8.36
CA ASP A 39 30.42 -14.97 -9.01
C ASP A 39 28.98 -14.62 -8.62
N VAL A 40 28.23 -14.06 -9.57
CA VAL A 40 26.84 -13.61 -9.37
C VAL A 40 25.85 -14.69 -9.80
N GLY A 41 26.15 -15.43 -10.89
CA GLY A 41 25.26 -16.44 -11.47
C GLY A 41 25.09 -17.73 -10.64
N LYS A 42 25.90 -17.96 -9.61
CA LYS A 42 25.80 -19.14 -8.73
C LYS A 42 24.77 -19.02 -7.59
N ARG A 43 23.95 -17.98 -7.57
CA ARG A 43 23.12 -17.63 -6.41
C ARG A 43 21.66 -17.86 -6.71
N ASN A 44 20.95 -18.47 -5.77
CA ASN A 44 19.52 -18.79 -5.93
C ASN A 44 18.66 -17.54 -6.15
N PHE A 45 19.04 -16.39 -5.57
CA PHE A 45 18.30 -15.14 -5.69
C PHE A 45 18.61 -14.31 -6.95
N VAL A 46 19.53 -14.76 -7.82
CA VAL A 46 19.88 -14.07 -9.06
C VAL A 46 19.76 -15.02 -10.25
N ASP A 47 18.83 -14.74 -11.15
CA ASP A 47 18.63 -15.49 -12.38
C ASP A 47 19.27 -14.71 -13.53
N CYS A 48 20.36 -15.26 -14.08
CA CYS A 48 21.24 -14.63 -15.06
C CYS A 48 22.01 -15.71 -15.86
N PRO A 49 22.33 -15.50 -17.15
CA PRO A 49 23.16 -16.41 -17.94
C PRO A 49 24.51 -16.73 -17.27
N GLU A 50 25.00 -17.97 -17.44
CA GLU A 50 26.26 -18.42 -16.84
C GLU A 50 27.47 -17.62 -17.35
N GLY A 51 28.37 -17.25 -16.45
CA GLY A 51 29.66 -16.61 -16.78
C GLY A 51 29.71 -15.09 -16.63
N ILE A 52 28.60 -14.43 -16.29
CA ILE A 52 28.57 -12.97 -16.09
C ILE A 52 29.26 -12.57 -14.78
N ARG A 53 30.38 -11.84 -14.91
CA ARG A 53 31.13 -11.24 -13.79
C ARG A 53 30.87 -9.74 -13.76
N GLU A 54 30.04 -9.29 -12.81
CA GLU A 54 29.76 -7.87 -12.64
C GLU A 54 30.88 -7.16 -11.86
N PRO A 55 31.22 -5.89 -12.13
CA PRO A 55 32.13 -5.10 -11.30
C PRO A 55 31.54 -4.84 -9.91
N PHE A 56 32.40 -4.54 -8.93
CA PHE A 56 32.01 -4.32 -7.53
C PHE A 56 30.87 -3.29 -7.37
N GLY A 57 30.91 -2.18 -8.12
CA GLY A 57 29.88 -1.14 -8.06
C GLY A 57 28.48 -1.64 -8.41
N ARG A 58 28.35 -2.47 -9.45
CA ARG A 58 27.05 -3.06 -9.83
C ARG A 58 26.58 -4.11 -8.81
N ARG A 59 27.50 -4.90 -8.23
CA ARG A 59 27.16 -5.82 -7.14
C ARG A 59 26.66 -5.10 -5.90
N TRP A 60 27.29 -3.99 -5.55
CA TRP A 60 26.83 -3.16 -4.44
C TRP A 60 25.41 -2.66 -4.66
N ILE A 61 25.09 -2.15 -5.87
CA ILE A 61 23.72 -1.73 -6.22
C ILE A 61 22.75 -2.91 -6.08
N MET A 62 23.07 -4.09 -6.61
CA MET A 62 22.22 -5.29 -6.45
C MET A 62 21.97 -5.65 -4.98
N ILE A 63 23.01 -5.60 -4.14
CA ILE A 63 22.88 -5.85 -2.69
C ILE A 63 21.95 -4.84 -2.04
N VAL A 64 22.16 -3.55 -2.30
CA VAL A 64 21.33 -2.47 -1.75
C VAL A 64 19.89 -2.61 -2.22
N SER A 65 19.65 -2.91 -3.49
CA SER A 65 18.30 -3.15 -4.03
C SER A 65 17.59 -4.30 -3.32
N VAL A 66 18.25 -5.45 -3.12
CA VAL A 66 17.66 -6.59 -2.40
C VAL A 66 17.41 -6.25 -0.93
N LEU A 67 18.32 -5.53 -0.27
CA LEU A 67 18.14 -5.08 1.11
C LEU A 67 16.94 -4.15 1.24
N VAL A 68 16.79 -3.17 0.33
CA VAL A 68 15.63 -2.27 0.29
C VAL A 68 14.35 -3.05 0.03
N GLN A 69 14.32 -3.98 -0.92
CA GLN A 69 13.14 -4.81 -1.19
C GLN A 69 12.73 -5.66 0.03
N LYS A 70 13.69 -6.27 0.72
CA LYS A 70 13.43 -7.00 1.97
C LYS A 70 12.93 -6.09 3.07
N PHE A 71 13.52 -4.91 3.22
CA PHE A 71 13.08 -3.92 4.19
C PHE A 71 11.64 -3.48 3.92
N LEU A 72 11.33 -3.06 2.69
CA LEU A 72 9.99 -2.65 2.28
C LEU A 72 8.96 -3.76 2.53
N SER A 73 9.28 -5.00 2.14
CA SER A 73 8.42 -6.16 2.37
C SER A 73 8.21 -6.44 3.87
N ALA A 74 9.26 -6.35 4.69
CA ALA A 74 9.15 -6.49 6.14
C ALA A 74 8.33 -5.38 6.79
N THR A 75 8.42 -4.15 6.26
CA THR A 75 7.67 -3.00 6.78
C THR A 75 6.23 -2.90 6.27
N ALA A 76 5.85 -3.63 5.21
CA ALA A 76 4.53 -3.50 4.60
C ALA A 76 3.39 -3.83 5.59
N LYS A 77 3.48 -4.97 6.29
CA LYS A 77 2.49 -5.39 7.30
C LYS A 77 2.41 -4.45 8.51
N PRO A 78 3.52 -4.11 9.19
CA PRO A 78 3.44 -3.19 10.33
C PRO A 78 2.97 -1.80 9.90
N MET A 79 3.35 -1.32 8.71
CA MET A 79 2.88 -0.04 8.20
C MET A 79 1.36 -0.03 7.95
N ALA A 80 0.81 -1.13 7.41
CA ALA A 80 -0.63 -1.30 7.27
C ALA A 80 -1.36 -1.31 8.63
N ALA A 81 -0.78 -2.00 9.62
CA ALA A 81 -1.34 -2.02 10.98
C ALA A 81 -1.30 -0.64 11.65
N VAL A 82 -0.20 0.11 11.48
CA VAL A 82 -0.07 1.50 11.96
C VAL A 82 -1.12 2.39 11.29
N GLY A 83 -1.31 2.27 9.98
CA GLY A 83 -2.34 3.02 9.25
C GLY A 83 -3.74 2.75 9.80
N SER A 84 -4.12 1.47 9.96
CA SER A 84 -5.41 1.08 10.53
C SER A 84 -5.60 1.60 11.96
N ALA A 85 -4.59 1.45 12.82
CA ALA A 85 -4.62 1.97 14.18
C ALA A 85 -4.78 3.51 14.21
N PHE A 86 -4.12 4.20 13.28
CA PHE A 86 -4.20 5.64 13.17
C PHE A 86 -5.58 6.12 12.70
N GLU A 87 -6.20 5.44 11.74
CA GLU A 87 -7.59 5.71 11.32
C GLU A 87 -8.57 5.49 12.47
N HIS A 88 -8.43 4.39 13.22
CA HIS A 88 -9.25 4.12 14.40
C HIS A 88 -9.08 5.21 15.45
N TRP A 89 -7.84 5.64 15.70
CA TRP A 89 -7.54 6.70 16.65
C TRP A 89 -8.18 8.04 16.25
N ILE A 90 -8.08 8.43 14.98
CA ILE A 90 -8.68 9.70 14.51
C ILE A 90 -10.21 9.64 14.57
N ASN A 91 -10.83 8.53 14.15
CA ASN A 91 -12.29 8.37 14.24
C ASN A 91 -12.76 8.43 15.69
N LEU A 92 -12.04 7.75 16.60
CA LEU A 92 -12.30 7.78 18.04
C LEU A 92 -12.25 9.22 18.59
N LEU A 93 -11.24 9.99 18.20
CA LEU A 93 -11.12 11.40 18.58
C LEU A 93 -12.29 12.23 18.03
N SER A 94 -12.66 12.03 16.76
CA SER A 94 -13.71 12.80 16.09
C SER A 94 -15.09 12.58 16.73
N GLU A 95 -15.44 11.34 17.08
CA GLU A 95 -16.72 11.01 17.72
C GLU A 95 -16.83 11.53 19.16
N ASN A 96 -15.71 11.50 19.89
CA ASN A 96 -15.72 11.82 21.32
C ASN A 96 -15.52 13.31 21.60
N GLY A 97 -15.47 14.14 20.55
CA GLY A 97 -15.37 15.60 20.66
C GLY A 97 -13.94 16.10 20.92
N GLY A 98 -12.94 15.39 20.39
CA GLY A 98 -11.53 15.72 20.49
C GLY A 98 -10.80 15.09 21.68
N PHE A 99 -9.48 15.33 21.74
CA PHE A 99 -8.56 14.65 22.65
C PHE A 99 -8.91 14.81 24.14
N PHE A 100 -9.11 16.04 24.61
CA PHE A 100 -9.41 16.29 26.03
C PHE A 100 -10.75 15.68 26.46
N ARG A 101 -11.75 15.74 25.58
CA ARG A 101 -13.08 15.20 25.84
C ARG A 101 -13.08 13.68 25.80
N LEU A 102 -12.27 13.07 24.94
CA LEU A 102 -12.00 11.64 24.93
C LEU A 102 -11.39 11.20 26.26
N ILE A 103 -10.37 11.88 26.78
CA ILE A 103 -9.78 11.54 28.09
C ILE A 103 -10.84 11.58 29.20
N LEU A 104 -11.66 12.63 29.25
CA LEU A 104 -12.72 12.76 30.25
C LEU A 104 -13.77 11.65 30.12
N LYS A 105 -14.16 11.29 28.89
CA LYS A 105 -15.07 10.17 28.63
C LYS A 105 -14.45 8.82 28.98
N SER A 106 -13.15 8.64 28.76
CA SER A 106 -12.42 7.43 29.16
C SER A 106 -12.43 7.25 30.68
N ILE A 107 -12.24 8.33 31.44
CA ILE A 107 -12.34 8.30 32.91
C ILE A 107 -13.77 7.96 33.37
N LYS A 108 -14.78 8.43 32.63
CA LYS A 108 -16.20 8.17 32.92
C LYS A 108 -16.72 6.81 32.40
N GLY A 109 -15.96 6.13 31.54
CA GLY A 109 -16.39 4.91 30.86
C GLY A 109 -17.41 5.12 29.73
N GLU A 110 -17.51 6.34 29.18
CA GLU A 110 -18.51 6.74 28.17
C GLU A 110 -17.91 6.89 26.76
N VAL A 111 -16.86 6.12 26.45
CA VAL A 111 -16.18 6.16 25.15
C VAL A 111 -17.06 5.51 24.10
N VAL A 112 -17.36 6.26 23.04
CA VAL A 112 -18.07 5.74 21.86
C VAL A 112 -17.03 5.21 20.88
N HIS A 113 -17.26 4.00 20.37
CA HIS A 113 -16.44 3.37 19.34
C HIS A 113 -17.25 3.22 18.06
N ARG A 114 -16.67 3.63 16.93
CA ARG A 114 -17.25 3.44 15.62
C ARG A 114 -16.92 2.07 15.05
N ASP A 115 -17.93 1.43 14.46
CA ASP A 115 -17.71 0.27 13.61
C ASP A 115 -17.02 0.72 12.30
N THR A 116 -15.95 0.03 11.92
CA THR A 116 -15.21 0.27 10.67
C THR A 116 -16.10 0.12 9.44
N ALA A 117 -17.17 -0.67 9.52
CA ALA A 117 -18.16 -0.81 8.46
C ALA A 117 -19.22 0.30 8.45
N SER A 118 -19.26 1.20 9.44
CA SER A 118 -20.28 2.26 9.49
C SER A 118 -20.08 3.29 8.37
N ALA A 119 -21.18 3.83 7.86
CA ALA A 119 -21.15 4.96 6.93
C ALA A 119 -20.50 6.22 7.55
N ASP A 120 -20.37 6.30 8.87
CA ASP A 120 -19.72 7.44 9.50
C ASP A 120 -18.20 7.24 9.73
N PHE A 121 -17.66 6.06 9.42
CA PHE A 121 -16.24 5.77 9.60
C PHE A 121 -15.46 6.33 8.41
N LEU A 122 -14.54 7.26 8.68
CA LEU A 122 -13.76 7.93 7.65
C LEU A 122 -12.34 7.38 7.59
N SER A 123 -11.80 7.26 6.39
CA SER A 123 -10.39 7.00 6.15
C SER A 123 -9.52 8.16 6.68
N PHE A 124 -8.20 7.99 6.62
CA PHE A 124 -7.28 9.10 6.87
C PHE A 124 -7.56 10.31 5.95
N ILE A 125 -7.86 10.06 4.67
CA ILE A 125 -8.13 11.12 3.67
C ILE A 125 -9.44 11.84 3.99
N GLY A 126 -10.51 11.10 4.31
CA GLY A 126 -11.79 11.67 4.72
C GLY A 126 -11.69 12.52 5.98
N ASN A 127 -10.78 12.17 6.90
CA ASN A 127 -10.51 12.98 8.08
C ASN A 127 -9.74 14.28 7.80
N ILE A 128 -8.92 14.33 6.75
CA ILE A 128 -8.25 15.56 6.30
C ILE A 128 -9.25 16.51 5.62
N ASP A 129 -10.10 15.98 4.73
CA ASP A 129 -11.09 16.77 4.01
C ASP A 129 -12.51 16.19 4.16
N LYS A 130 -13.17 16.65 5.23
CA LYS A 130 -14.53 16.23 5.62
C LYS A 130 -15.65 16.80 4.74
N ARG A 131 -15.36 17.66 3.75
CA ARG A 131 -16.40 18.22 2.87
C ARG A 131 -17.02 17.10 2.05
N MET A 132 -18.33 16.90 2.11
CA MET A 132 -18.97 15.89 1.26
C MET A 132 -19.79 16.51 0.14
N ASP A 133 -20.19 17.77 0.27
CA ASP A 133 -21.03 18.43 -0.72
C ASP A 133 -20.21 19.05 -1.85
N LEU A 134 -20.76 18.95 -3.07
CA LEU A 134 -20.31 19.78 -4.19
C LEU A 134 -20.75 21.23 -3.94
N ASP A 135 -19.90 22.19 -4.32
CA ASP A 135 -20.25 23.62 -4.21
C ASP A 135 -21.52 23.89 -5.05
N PRO A 136 -22.63 24.34 -4.43
CA PRO A 136 -23.89 24.56 -5.12
C PRO A 136 -23.79 25.64 -6.21
N LYS A 137 -22.74 26.47 -6.20
CA LYS A 137 -22.49 27.47 -7.24
C LYS A 137 -21.97 26.86 -8.55
N ILE A 138 -21.46 25.63 -8.51
CA ILE A 138 -20.94 24.93 -9.69
C ILE A 138 -22.07 24.05 -10.23
N SER A 139 -22.83 24.58 -11.19
CA SER A 139 -23.90 23.83 -11.85
C SER A 139 -23.33 22.79 -12.81
N ARG A 140 -24.14 21.83 -13.25
CA ARG A 140 -23.74 20.81 -14.24
C ARG A 140 -23.33 21.40 -15.61
N GLU A 141 -23.79 22.59 -15.92
CA GLU A 141 -23.47 23.31 -17.14
C GLU A 141 -22.14 24.08 -17.04
N ASP A 142 -21.62 24.26 -15.82
CA ASP A 142 -20.31 24.84 -15.59
C ASP A 142 -19.20 23.85 -15.99
N GLY A 143 -18.25 24.29 -16.81
CA GLY A 143 -17.11 23.47 -17.22
C GLY A 143 -16.25 22.95 -16.06
N ARG A 144 -16.36 23.58 -14.87
CA ARG A 144 -15.67 23.16 -13.65
C ARG A 144 -16.35 21.99 -12.93
N TYR A 145 -17.60 21.68 -13.25
CA TYR A 145 -18.40 20.66 -12.56
C TYR A 145 -17.71 19.30 -12.54
N TYR A 146 -17.32 18.80 -13.70
CA TYR A 146 -16.66 17.50 -13.80
C TYR A 146 -15.32 17.46 -13.05
N ALA A 147 -14.56 18.55 -13.08
CA ALA A 147 -13.32 18.65 -12.31
C ALA A 147 -13.58 18.58 -10.80
N ALA A 148 -14.56 19.34 -10.29
CA ALA A 148 -14.94 19.31 -8.88
C ALA A 148 -15.47 17.93 -8.47
N LEU A 149 -16.34 17.34 -9.28
CA LEU A 149 -16.87 15.99 -9.06
C LEU A 149 -15.77 14.93 -9.07
N SER A 150 -14.82 14.99 -10.01
CA SER A 150 -13.68 14.07 -10.05
C SER A 150 -12.80 14.19 -8.81
N VAL A 151 -12.55 15.41 -8.31
CA VAL A 151 -11.81 15.60 -7.06
C VAL A 151 -12.55 14.98 -5.89
N MET A 152 -13.85 15.24 -5.76
CA MET A 152 -14.68 14.66 -4.69
C MET A 152 -14.74 13.12 -4.79
N ALA A 153 -14.89 12.57 -6.00
CA ALA A 153 -14.90 11.12 -6.23
C ALA A 153 -13.54 10.47 -5.91
N SER A 154 -12.44 11.15 -6.26
CA SER A 154 -11.09 10.64 -6.00
C SER A 154 -10.75 10.52 -4.53
N LYS A 155 -11.29 11.40 -3.67
CA LYS A 155 -11.15 11.22 -2.23
C LYS A 155 -12.14 10.20 -1.69
N LEU A 156 -13.37 10.18 -2.21
CA LEU A 156 -14.41 9.24 -1.79
C LEU A 156 -14.01 7.78 -2.05
N SER A 157 -13.17 7.51 -3.07
CA SER A 157 -12.70 6.15 -3.37
C SER A 157 -11.81 5.52 -2.27
N TYR A 158 -11.34 6.31 -1.30
CA TYR A 158 -10.60 5.80 -0.13
C TYR A 158 -11.51 5.36 1.02
N GLU A 159 -12.81 5.65 0.93
CA GLU A 159 -13.76 5.42 2.01
C GLU A 159 -14.36 4.01 1.96
N ASN A 160 -14.99 3.59 3.06
CA ASN A 160 -15.63 2.30 3.13
C ASN A 160 -16.90 2.24 2.26
N HIS A 161 -17.32 1.04 1.87
CA HIS A 161 -18.46 0.83 0.97
C HIS A 161 -19.74 1.55 1.42
N ASN A 162 -20.06 1.52 2.72
CA ASN A 162 -21.28 2.11 3.25
C ASN A 162 -21.22 3.65 3.23
N HIS A 163 -20.05 4.23 3.49
CA HIS A 163 -19.84 5.67 3.35
C HIS A 163 -19.94 6.13 1.89
N ILE A 164 -19.34 5.39 0.96
CA ILE A 164 -19.44 5.67 -0.48
C ILE A 164 -20.90 5.63 -0.93
N LYS A 165 -21.62 4.56 -0.57
CA LYS A 165 -23.01 4.37 -0.96
C LYS A 165 -23.89 5.51 -0.47
N SER A 166 -23.82 5.84 0.82
CA SER A 166 -24.62 6.93 1.39
C SER A 166 -24.26 8.29 0.76
N THR A 167 -22.97 8.55 0.50
CA THR A 167 -22.56 9.80 -0.15
C THR A 167 -23.13 9.94 -1.56
N VAL A 168 -23.07 8.87 -2.37
CA VAL A 168 -23.54 8.91 -3.77
C VAL A 168 -25.06 8.90 -3.85
N GLU A 169 -25.75 8.07 -3.07
CA GLU A 169 -27.20 7.91 -3.16
C GLU A 169 -27.97 9.02 -2.42
N ASP A 170 -27.48 9.45 -1.26
CA ASP A 170 -28.21 10.37 -0.38
C ASP A 170 -27.77 11.84 -0.56
N ASN A 171 -26.46 12.09 -0.77
CA ASN A 171 -25.89 13.45 -0.79
C ASN A 171 -25.68 14.01 -2.21
N TRP A 172 -25.06 13.25 -3.13
CA TRP A 172 -24.71 13.76 -4.47
C TRP A 172 -25.88 13.62 -5.45
N LYS A 173 -26.72 14.67 -5.52
CA LYS A 173 -27.91 14.72 -6.39
C LYS A 173 -27.67 15.31 -7.78
#